data_AF-A0A1J3F042-F1
#
_entry.id   AF-A0A1J3F042-F1
#
_cell.length_a   1.000
_cell.length_b   1.000
_cell.length_c   1.000
_cell.angle_alpha   90.00
_cell.angle_beta   90.00
_cell.angle_gamma   90.00
#
_symmetry.space_group_name_H-M   'P 1'
#
loop_
_entity.id
_entity.type
_entity.pdbx_description
1 polymer ?
#
loop_
_entity_poly.entity_id
_entity_poly.type
_entity_poly.pdbx_seq_one_letter_code
_entity_poly.pdbx_strand_id
1 'polypeptide(L)'
;TLNKRAVIYYTECMVRYSNVSFFSLLEVTPNIVLYSNLPAPNPNRFNQTLSDKFNQLIPNVSSSSLIPYFVPDYERVTQAEGSYELESMVQCSPDLDRFNCTVCLVAASLTVSTCCGLPSFA
;
A
#
# COMPACT_ATOMS: atom_id res chain seq x y z
N THR A 1 23.98 12.44 -19.99
CA THR A 1 24.37 11.52 -18.90
C THR A 1 23.36 10.41 -18.81
N LEU A 2 23.79 9.14 -18.75
CA LEU A 2 22.86 8.00 -18.68
C LEU A 2 22.26 7.89 -17.26
N ASN A 3 20.93 7.94 -17.13
CA ASN A 3 20.24 7.71 -15.85
C ASN A 3 20.15 6.20 -15.61
N LYS A 4 21.03 5.66 -14.76
CA LYS A 4 21.05 4.24 -14.38
C LYS A 4 20.21 4.06 -13.12
N ARG A 5 19.02 3.48 -13.26
CA ARG A 5 18.08 3.23 -12.16
C ARG A 5 17.53 1.82 -12.27
N ALA A 6 17.34 1.15 -11.14
CA ALA A 6 16.70 -0.15 -11.05
C ALA A 6 15.96 -0.27 -9.72
N VAL A 7 14.81 -0.94 -9.73
CA VAL A 7 14.08 -1.31 -8.52
C VAL A 7 13.50 -2.71 -8.69
N ILE A 8 13.50 -3.48 -7.62
CA ILE A 8 12.85 -4.79 -7.53
C ILE A 8 12.05 -4.85 -6.23
N TYR A 9 10.88 -5.50 -6.28
CA TYR A 9 9.94 -5.63 -5.18
C TYR A 9 9.66 -7.11 -4.93
N TYR A 10 9.70 -7.51 -3.67
CA TYR A 10 9.25 -8.77 -3.12
C TYR A 10 8.18 -8.49 -2.05
N THR A 11 7.47 -9.51 -1.59
CA THR A 11 6.45 -9.37 -0.54
C THR A 11 7.05 -8.81 0.75
N GLU A 12 8.27 -9.24 1.09
CA GLU A 12 8.93 -8.93 2.35
C GLU A 12 9.91 -7.76 2.24
N CYS A 13 10.36 -7.40 1.03
CA CYS A 13 11.39 -6.37 0.86
C CYS A 13 11.41 -5.75 -0.55
N MET A 14 12.08 -4.60 -0.67
CA MET A 14 12.42 -4.00 -1.96
C MET A 14 13.90 -3.62 -2.00
N VAL A 15 14.49 -3.62 -3.20
CA VAL A 15 15.86 -3.14 -3.42
C VAL A 15 15.84 -2.10 -4.54
N ARG A 16 16.39 -0.92 -4.26
CA ARG A 16 16.44 0.21 -5.19
C ARG A 16 17.87 0.68 -5.40
N TYR A 17 18.27 0.85 -6.66
CA TYR A 17 19.55 1.40 -7.08
C TYR A 17 19.34 2.60 -8.01
N SER A 18 20.18 3.62 -7.85
CA SER A 18 20.22 4.79 -8.73
C SER A 18 21.60 5.42 -8.69
N ASN A 19 22.08 5.93 -9.83
CA ASN A 19 23.28 6.77 -9.89
C ASN A 19 23.03 8.24 -9.51
N VAL A 20 21.79 8.57 -9.11
CA VAL A 20 21.38 9.87 -8.58
C VAL A 20 20.74 9.65 -7.22
N SER A 21 21.07 10.48 -6.23
CA SER A 21 20.47 10.39 -4.89
C SER A 21 18.95 10.51 -4.96
N PHE A 22 18.26 9.62 -4.22
CA PHE A 22 16.81 9.60 -4.10
C PHE A 22 16.33 9.63 -2.64
N PHE A 23 17.26 9.74 -1.68
CA PHE A 23 16.92 9.80 -0.27
C PHE A 23 16.08 11.04 0.03
N SER A 24 15.01 10.86 0.80
CA SER A 24 14.03 11.87 1.19
C SER A 24 13.27 12.51 0.03
N LEU A 25 13.41 11.99 -1.20
CA LEU A 25 12.63 12.45 -2.35
C LEU A 25 11.30 11.70 -2.42
N LEU A 26 10.21 12.45 -2.49
CA LEU A 26 8.89 11.87 -2.77
C LEU A 26 8.82 11.42 -4.23
N GLU A 27 8.88 10.10 -4.44
CA GLU A 27 8.68 9.47 -5.75
C GLU A 27 7.62 8.38 -5.64
N VAL A 28 6.52 8.53 -6.39
CA VAL A 28 5.44 7.54 -6.49
C VAL A 28 5.58 6.61 -7.71
N THR A 29 6.64 6.82 -8.50
CA THR A 29 6.98 5.99 -9.67
C THR A 29 8.48 5.70 -9.70
N PRO A 30 8.91 4.54 -10.24
CA PRO A 30 8.07 3.42 -10.69
C PRO A 30 7.36 2.72 -9.52
N ASN A 31 6.24 2.03 -9.80
CA ASN A 31 5.52 1.18 -8.85
C ASN A 31 5.02 -0.08 -9.58
N ILE A 32 4.68 -1.12 -8.81
CA ILE A 32 4.04 -2.33 -9.33
C ILE A 32 2.75 -2.60 -8.56
N VAL A 33 1.79 -3.26 -9.21
CA VAL A 33 0.56 -3.74 -8.57
C VAL A 33 0.44 -5.23 -8.82
N LEU A 34 0.18 -5.99 -7.76
CA LEU A 34 -0.11 -7.41 -7.81
C LEU A 34 -1.53 -7.63 -7.29
N TYR A 35 -2.29 -8.48 -7.96
CA TYR A 35 -3.68 -8.78 -7.61
C TYR A 35 -3.98 -10.28 -7.75
N SER A 36 -4.99 -10.73 -7.04
CA SER A 36 -5.51 -12.10 -7.14
C SER A 36 -6.54 -12.20 -8.26
N ASN A 37 -6.55 -13.32 -8.98
CA ASN A 37 -7.63 -13.65 -9.92
C ASN A 37 -8.83 -14.32 -9.22
N LEU A 38 -8.78 -14.48 -7.89
CA LEU A 38 -9.88 -15.02 -7.11
C LEU A 38 -10.87 -13.90 -6.76
N PRO A 39 -12.18 -14.13 -6.93
CA PRO A 39 -13.19 -13.13 -6.58
C PRO A 39 -13.17 -12.85 -5.07
N ALA A 40 -13.34 -11.59 -4.71
CA ALA A 40 -13.65 -11.22 -3.34
C ALA A 40 -15.05 -11.76 -2.95
N PRO A 41 -15.29 -12.16 -1.69
CA PRO A 41 -16.57 -12.72 -1.26
C PRO A 41 -17.79 -11.82 -1.57
N ASN A 42 -17.62 -10.50 -1.45
CA ASN A 42 -18.57 -9.49 -1.88
C ASN A 42 -17.80 -8.29 -2.46
N PRO A 43 -17.64 -8.17 -3.78
CA PRO A 43 -16.74 -7.18 -4.38
C PRO A 43 -17.05 -5.74 -3.97
N ASN A 44 -18.32 -5.34 -3.98
CA ASN A 44 -18.70 -3.97 -3.65
C ASN A 44 -18.39 -3.61 -2.20
N ARG A 45 -18.69 -4.52 -1.26
CA ARG A 45 -18.39 -4.29 0.16
C ARG A 45 -16.90 -4.42 0.45
N PHE A 46 -16.20 -5.35 -0.20
CA PHE A 46 -14.77 -5.50 -0.05
C PHE A 46 -14.03 -4.21 -0.43
N ASN A 47 -14.45 -3.52 -1.49
CA ASN A 47 -13.85 -2.26 -1.91
C ASN A 47 -14.04 -1.14 -0.88
N GLN A 48 -15.22 -1.09 -0.25
CA GLN A 48 -15.48 -0.17 0.85
C GLN A 48 -14.58 -0.49 2.04
N THR A 49 -14.53 -1.75 2.47
CA THR A 49 -13.66 -2.21 3.55
C THR A 49 -12.18 -1.90 3.27
N LEU A 50 -11.72 -2.10 2.04
CA LEU A 50 -10.35 -1.79 1.62
C LEU A 50 -10.03 -0.29 1.72
N SER A 51 -10.93 0.56 1.24
CA SER A 51 -10.80 2.02 1.33
C SER A 51 -10.78 2.49 2.79
N ASP A 52 -11.70 1.98 3.61
CA ASP A 52 -11.78 2.31 5.03
C ASP A 52 -10.51 1.89 5.77
N LYS A 53 -9.95 0.73 5.42
CA LYS A 53 -8.69 0.24 5.97
C LYS A 53 -7.52 1.16 5.66
N PHE A 54 -7.34 1.58 4.42
CA PHE A 54 -6.25 2.52 4.11
C PHE A 54 -6.44 3.87 4.83
N ASN A 55 -7.67 4.37 4.92
CA ASN A 55 -7.96 5.60 5.68
C ASN A 55 -7.65 5.46 7.18
N GLN A 56 -7.81 4.26 7.73
CA GLN A 56 -7.46 3.95 9.13
C GLN A 56 -5.94 3.82 9.34
N LEU A 57 -5.23 3.13 8.45
CA LEU A 57 -3.83 2.75 8.67
C LEU A 57 -2.83 3.85 8.32
N ILE A 58 -3.09 4.62 7.25
CA ILE A 58 -2.16 5.65 6.78
C ILE A 58 -1.82 6.69 7.87
N PRO A 59 -2.79 7.24 8.64
CA PRO A 59 -2.49 8.19 9.70
C PRO A 59 -1.66 7.60 10.86
N ASN A 60 -1.68 6.27 11.03
CA ASN A 60 -1.00 5.58 12.13
C ASN A 60 0.49 5.35 11.85
N VAL A 61 0.96 5.64 10.64
CA VAL A 61 2.40 5.60 10.32
C VAL A 61 3.08 6.76 11.05
N SER A 62 3.76 6.46 12.16
CA SER A 62 4.35 7.45 13.05
C SER A 62 5.86 7.25 13.17
N SER A 63 6.61 8.34 12.98
CA SER A 63 8.04 8.47 13.25
C SER A 63 8.49 8.08 14.68
N SER A 64 7.55 7.84 15.60
CA SER A 64 7.81 7.53 17.01
C SER A 64 7.65 6.06 17.40
N SER A 65 7.33 5.16 16.46
CA SER A 65 7.20 3.72 16.75
C SER A 65 8.54 2.99 16.58
N LEU A 66 8.64 1.75 17.08
CA LEU A 66 9.82 0.89 16.90
C LEU A 66 10.11 0.60 15.41
N ILE A 67 9.08 0.62 14.56
CA ILE A 67 9.18 0.50 13.10
C ILE A 67 8.31 1.62 12.50
N PRO A 68 8.83 2.85 12.41
CA PRO A 68 8.02 4.06 12.24
C PRO A 68 7.26 4.17 10.91
N TYR A 69 7.56 3.26 9.99
CA TYR A 69 7.18 3.34 8.59
C TYR A 69 6.38 2.12 8.14
N PHE A 70 5.91 1.29 9.07
CA PHE A 70 5.17 0.06 8.79
C PHE A 70 4.05 -0.10 9.81
N VAL A 71 2.85 -0.38 9.32
CA VAL A 71 1.67 -0.66 10.16
C VAL A 71 0.99 -1.91 9.60
N PRO A 72 1.04 -3.06 10.30
CA PRO A 72 0.22 -4.22 10.00
C PRO A 72 -1.14 -4.11 10.69
N ASP A 73 -2.14 -4.77 10.14
CA ASP A 73 -3.48 -4.90 10.72
C ASP A 73 -4.11 -6.24 10.33
N TYR A 74 -4.90 -6.77 11.25
CA TYR A 74 -5.66 -8.00 11.06
C TYR A 74 -7.07 -7.79 11.61
N GLU A 75 -8.08 -8.01 10.76
CA GLU A 75 -9.48 -7.91 11.14
C GLU A 75 -10.28 -9.11 10.62
N ARG A 76 -11.22 -9.59 11.45
CA ARG A 76 -12.30 -10.45 10.98
C ARG A 76 -13.51 -9.62 10.60
N VAL A 77 -13.75 -9.48 9.30
CA VAL A 77 -14.89 -8.73 8.75
C VAL A 77 -16.12 -9.63 8.77
N THR A 78 -17.16 -9.21 9.49
CA THR A 78 -18.43 -9.95 9.61
C THR A 78 -19.55 -9.20 8.91
N GLN A 79 -20.21 -9.83 7.94
CA GLN A 79 -21.28 -9.25 7.15
C GLN A 79 -22.47 -10.21 7.07
N ALA A 80 -23.63 -9.70 6.66
CA ALA A 80 -24.85 -10.51 6.54
C ALA A 80 -24.70 -11.62 5.48
N GLU A 81 -23.90 -11.36 4.46
CA GLU A 81 -23.65 -12.24 3.32
C GLU A 81 -22.48 -13.21 3.54
N GLY A 82 -21.74 -13.07 4.64
CA GLY A 82 -20.57 -13.90 4.96
C GLY A 82 -19.55 -13.17 5.84
N SER A 83 -18.59 -13.92 6.37
CA SER A 83 -17.46 -13.35 7.11
C SER A 83 -16.14 -13.79 6.50
N TYR A 84 -15.14 -12.91 6.51
CA TYR A 84 -13.80 -13.18 5.99
C TYR A 84 -12.74 -12.55 6.89
N GLU A 85 -11.51 -13.04 6.75
CA GLU A 85 -10.34 -12.51 7.44
C GLU A 85 -9.60 -11.58 6.48
N LEU A 86 -9.22 -10.41 6.99
CA LEU A 86 -8.56 -9.36 6.22
C LEU A 86 -7.23 -9.03 6.90
N GLU A 87 -6.15 -9.40 6.21
CA GLU A 87 -4.81 -8.94 6.51
C GLU A 87 -4.51 -7.70 5.66
N SER A 88 -4.00 -6.65 6.29
CA SER A 88 -3.64 -5.42 5.60
C SER A 88 -2.37 -4.80 6.17
N MET A 89 -1.65 -4.06 5.34
CA MET A 89 -0.47 -3.33 5.77
C MET A 89 -0.25 -2.08 4.93
N VAL A 90 0.38 -1.08 5.53
CA VAL A 90 0.96 0.06 4.83
C VAL A 90 2.43 0.20 5.23
N GLN A 91 3.26 0.53 4.26
CA GLN A 91 4.69 0.77 4.48
C GLN A 91 5.17 1.96 3.65
N CYS A 92 5.93 2.87 4.25
CA CYS A 92 6.63 3.94 3.54
C CYS A 92 8.15 3.82 3.68
N SER A 93 8.89 4.52 2.83
CA SER A 93 10.35 4.52 2.88
C SER A 93 10.83 5.27 4.13
N PRO A 94 11.78 4.74 4.90
CA PRO A 94 12.18 5.30 6.20
C PRO A 94 12.84 6.69 6.11
N ASP A 95 13.31 7.06 4.94
CA ASP A 95 13.94 8.34 4.64
C ASP A 95 12.94 9.47 4.31
N LEU A 96 11.64 9.17 4.19
CA LEU A 96 10.59 10.17 4.00
C LEU A 96 10.16 10.78 5.34
N ASP A 97 9.91 12.09 5.34
CA ASP A 97 9.21 12.73 6.46
C ASP A 97 7.74 12.30 6.54
N ARG A 98 7.07 12.67 7.64
CA ARG A 98 5.68 12.29 7.89
C ARG A 98 4.73 12.76 6.79
N PHE A 99 4.90 13.98 6.29
CA PHE A 99 4.00 14.53 5.29
C PHE A 99 4.14 13.78 3.96
N ASN A 100 5.38 13.59 3.50
CA ASN A 100 5.68 12.88 2.27
C ASN A 100 5.32 11.39 2.36
N CYS A 101 5.50 10.76 3.52
CA CYS A 101 5.03 9.40 3.78
C CYS A 101 3.50 9.28 3.60
N THR A 102 2.73 10.19 4.21
CA THR A 102 1.26 10.21 4.04
C THR A 102 0.85 10.40 2.58
N VAL A 103 1.46 11.35 1.87
CA VAL A 103 1.16 11.60 0.45
C VAL A 103 1.47 10.36 -0.40
N CYS A 104 2.61 9.71 -0.17
CA CYS A 104 3.01 8.49 -0.87
C CYS A 104 1.99 7.36 -0.66
N LEU A 105 1.57 7.13 0.59
CA LEU A 105 0.62 6.08 0.92
C LEU A 105 -0.79 6.35 0.38
N VAL A 106 -1.24 7.61 0.34
CA VAL A 106 -2.51 7.98 -0.31
C VAL A 106 -2.45 7.71 -1.82
N ALA A 107 -1.33 8.03 -2.48
CA ALA A 107 -1.17 7.71 -3.90
C ALA A 107 -1.16 6.19 -4.16
N ALA A 108 -0.52 5.42 -3.27
CA ALA A 108 -0.53 3.96 -3.33
C ALA A 108 -1.94 3.38 -3.14
N SER A 109 -2.71 3.87 -2.16
CA SER A 109 -4.08 3.38 -1.90
C SER A 109 -5.04 3.68 -3.06
N LEU A 110 -4.91 4.82 -3.73
CA LEU A 110 -5.65 5.14 -4.95
C LEU A 110 -5.30 4.19 -6.10
N THR A 111 -4.03 3.83 -6.23
CA THR A 111 -3.55 2.88 -7.25
C THR A 111 -4.13 1.49 -7.01
N VAL A 112 -4.08 1.01 -5.75
CA VAL A 112 -4.68 -0.27 -5.34
C VAL A 112 -6.19 -0.26 -5.55
N SER A 113 -6.88 0.80 -5.14
CA SER A 113 -8.34 0.92 -5.28
C SER A 113 -8.80 0.91 -6.74
N THR A 114 -8.01 1.50 -7.64
CA THR A 114 -8.33 1.52 -9.07
C THR A 114 -8.09 0.17 -9.75
N CYS A 115 -7.00 -0.52 -9.40
CA CYS A 115 -6.65 -1.79 -10.02
C CYS A 115 -7.46 -2.98 -9.47
N CYS A 116 -7.66 -3.02 -8.15
CA CYS A 116 -8.16 -4.19 -7.44
C CYS A 116 -9.58 -3.96 -6.87
N GLY A 117 -10.13 -2.76 -7.06
CA GLY A 117 -11.40 -2.33 -6.49
C GLY A 117 -12.55 -2.21 -7.48
N LEU A 118 -12.47 -2.83 -8.67
CA LEU A 118 -13.55 -2.79 -9.66
C LEU A 118 -14.04 -4.20 -10.02
N PRO A 119 -15.37 -4.38 -10.20
CA PRO A 119 -15.97 -5.68 -10.53
C PRO A 119 -15.59 -6.21 -11.93
N SER A 120 -14.89 -5.44 -12.76
CA SER A 120 -14.35 -5.89 -14.05
C SER A 120 -13.08 -6.73 -13.94
N PHE A 121 -12.51 -6.83 -12.73
CA PHE A 121 -11.34 -7.67 -12.42
C PHE A 121 -11.60 -8.64 -11.25
N ALA A 122 -12.88 -8.79 -10.85
CA ALA A 122 -13.34 -9.75 -9.85
C ALA A 122 -14.09 -10.92 -10.52
#